data_AF-A0AAW6RMZ0-F1
#
_entry.id   AF-A0AAW6RMZ0-F1
#
_cell.length_a   1.000
_cell.length_b   1.000
_cell.length_c   1.000
_cell.angle_alpha   90.00
_cell.angle_beta   90.00
_cell.angle_gamma   90.00
#
_symmetry.space_group_name_H-M   'P 1'
#
loop_
_entity.id
_entity.type
_entity.pdbx_description
1 polymer ?
#
loop_
_entity_poly.entity_id
_entity_poly.type
_entity_poly.pdbx_seq_one_letter_code
_entity_poly.pdbx_strand_id
1 'polypeptide(L)'
;MSGTDCLARLRQALPRACVALPLFMLAANVLAWLRWGTDLPFLDDWRAYNTEQTTSLAPARLFEAANNTIAPVGLALDALAQRWLGGNPLPYQTLSMLGVLGGLLWLQWRLLGWALRQPVWQALAFAFTVFMLQSGSYWGEQNLAYHQALPLLALLGAAWLNFGRARPNAAAGGWRLAGVLALGLLAGLSYVSGAVGALVMGGGWWLLAWRMPPQALRARGMSGGAALALAGLLTTALQMGLTRRSGADSLGQSMRLTWPHEGDFWWFMAGKLGRASGHGFESLALEAAWVALLALALLAAAAFALRGVWAAGGARRRRLTLVWLPLLAVVLAYLALVSLGRAGLRGADEQGAAALFRLAYGRFHFFWATLLPPWLAATLAVALRRRAARALAALLLAALALAAARGVFDVAAYYRSASAFRAGEIRCLARQLGSGQPVLCPGFDAVGITDFTRAYLHARRVGASFVRYLPIAGRDGFGHEMLRLEPGQMQWQQARQLEDGWLQGLGDAQLLLAMPADRAAACRVLGVQALLRAGQSGVAQLFYRLRGQAGFEEGRSVRKPYAASRERAALIEFVIESPEGLEPELRLDPLEGQGEFRVDELRVACLLPEKAP
;
A
#
# COMPACT_ATOMS: atom_id res chain seq x y z
N MET A 1 39.31 -35.91 -3.84
CA MET A 1 37.95 -35.74 -4.41
C MET A 1 38.08 -35.78 -5.93
N SER A 2 37.40 -36.71 -6.60
CA SER A 2 37.50 -36.85 -8.07
C SER A 2 36.75 -35.72 -8.79
N GLY A 3 37.17 -35.35 -10.00
CA GLY A 3 36.46 -34.35 -10.83
C GLY A 3 35.02 -34.74 -11.14
N THR A 4 34.71 -36.04 -11.16
CA THR A 4 33.36 -36.59 -11.34
C THR A 4 32.44 -36.34 -10.15
N ASP A 5 32.95 -36.41 -8.91
CA ASP A 5 32.17 -36.09 -7.70
C ASP A 5 31.84 -34.60 -7.63
N CYS A 6 32.78 -33.75 -8.06
CA CYS A 6 32.58 -32.30 -8.13
C CYS A 6 31.46 -31.94 -9.14
N LEU A 7 31.49 -32.53 -10.34
CA LEU A 7 30.47 -32.32 -11.37
C LEU A 7 29.08 -32.85 -10.95
N ALA A 8 29.02 -33.98 -10.25
CA ALA A 8 27.78 -34.52 -9.72
C ALA A 8 27.17 -33.60 -8.64
N ARG A 9 27.99 -33.10 -7.72
CA ARG A 9 27.56 -32.13 -6.70
C ARG A 9 27.11 -30.80 -7.32
N LEU A 10 27.84 -30.27 -8.31
CA LEU A 10 27.46 -29.05 -9.04
C LEU A 10 26.11 -29.20 -9.77
N ARG A 11 25.86 -30.37 -10.39
CA ARG A 11 24.57 -30.67 -11.03
C ARG A 11 23.40 -30.72 -10.05
N GLN A 12 23.63 -31.13 -8.81
CA GLN A 12 22.62 -31.13 -7.75
C GLN A 12 22.45 -29.75 -7.09
N ALA A 13 23.53 -28.98 -6.98
CA ALA A 13 23.53 -27.66 -6.36
C ALA A 13 22.85 -26.59 -7.22
N LEU A 14 23.04 -26.62 -8.55
CA LEU A 14 22.53 -25.58 -9.45
C LEU A 14 21.00 -25.39 -9.36
N PRO A 15 20.14 -26.44 -9.45
CA PRO A 15 18.70 -26.26 -9.30
C PRO A 15 18.30 -25.70 -7.93
N ARG A 16 18.99 -26.09 -6.86
CA ARG A 16 18.73 -25.58 -5.51
C ARG A 16 19.06 -24.09 -5.41
N ALA A 17 20.22 -23.69 -5.95
CA ALA A 17 20.62 -22.28 -6.01
C ALA A 17 19.62 -21.44 -6.82
N CYS A 18 19.14 -21.96 -7.95
CA CYS A 18 18.15 -21.27 -8.79
C CYS A 18 16.80 -21.08 -8.08
N VAL A 19 16.39 -22.01 -7.23
CA VAL A 19 15.18 -21.87 -6.40
C VAL A 19 15.43 -20.94 -5.22
N ALA A 20 16.60 -21.03 -4.59
CA ALA A 20 16.94 -20.21 -3.43
C ALA A 20 17.08 -18.72 -3.78
N LEU A 21 17.57 -18.38 -4.98
CA LEU A 21 17.80 -17.01 -5.42
C LEU A 21 16.56 -16.09 -5.25
N PRO A 22 15.40 -16.36 -5.86
CA PRO A 22 14.22 -15.51 -5.64
C PRO A 22 13.70 -15.58 -4.20
N LEU A 23 13.87 -16.68 -3.48
CA LEU A 23 13.46 -16.76 -2.07
C LEU A 23 14.32 -15.87 -1.16
N PHE A 24 15.63 -15.82 -1.39
CA PHE A 24 16.52 -14.91 -0.69
C PHE A 24 16.23 -13.46 -1.03
N MET A 25 15.89 -13.15 -2.27
CA MET A 25 15.52 -11.79 -2.66
C MET A 25 14.18 -11.35 -2.06
N LEU A 26 13.19 -12.26 -1.93
CA LEU A 26 11.98 -11.99 -1.15
C LEU A 26 12.30 -11.73 0.32
N ALA A 27 13.15 -12.57 0.94
CA ALA A 27 13.58 -12.38 2.32
C ALA A 27 14.33 -11.04 2.50
N ALA A 28 15.19 -10.67 1.55
CA ALA A 28 15.89 -9.38 1.55
C ALA A 28 14.92 -8.19 1.46
N ASN A 29 13.86 -8.29 0.65
CA ASN A 29 12.80 -7.27 0.60
C ASN A 29 12.08 -7.14 1.94
N VAL A 30 11.69 -8.25 2.56
CA VAL A 30 11.02 -8.24 3.86
C VAL A 30 11.93 -7.66 4.94
N LEU A 31 13.20 -8.07 5.00
CA LEU A 31 14.16 -7.54 5.98
C LEU A 31 14.42 -6.04 5.76
N ALA A 32 14.54 -5.60 4.51
CA ALA A 32 14.70 -4.19 4.20
C ALA A 32 13.46 -3.37 4.60
N TRP A 33 12.26 -3.89 4.33
CA TRP A 33 11.02 -3.27 4.75
C TRP A 33 10.89 -3.20 6.28
N LEU A 34 11.22 -4.27 7.00
CA LEU A 34 11.19 -4.24 8.47
C LEU A 34 12.22 -3.28 9.08
N ARG A 35 13.35 -3.04 8.38
CA ARG A 35 14.41 -2.15 8.85
C ARG A 35 14.16 -0.67 8.55
N TRP A 36 13.60 -0.36 7.38
CA TRP A 36 13.48 1.02 6.88
C TRP A 36 12.04 1.45 6.58
N GLY A 37 11.08 0.53 6.61
CA GLY A 37 9.67 0.84 6.47
C GLY A 37 9.19 1.80 7.55
N THR A 38 8.14 2.54 7.26
CA THR A 38 7.63 3.61 8.13
C THR A 38 6.15 3.38 8.42
N ASP A 39 5.77 3.41 9.69
CA ASP A 39 4.37 3.37 10.13
C ASP A 39 3.72 4.74 9.92
N LEU A 40 3.37 5.04 8.66
CA LEU A 40 2.64 6.24 8.25
C LEU A 40 1.91 5.95 6.92
N PRO A 41 0.66 6.37 6.71
CA PRO A 41 -0.04 6.19 5.43
C PRO A 41 0.67 6.90 4.27
N PHE A 42 0.73 6.30 3.07
CA PHE A 42 1.42 6.90 1.93
C PHE A 42 0.45 7.21 0.78
N LEU A 43 0.55 8.42 0.23
CA LEU A 43 -0.25 8.87 -0.91
C LEU A 43 -1.75 8.54 -0.74
N ASP A 44 -2.33 7.76 -1.64
CA ASP A 44 -3.76 7.45 -1.71
C ASP A 44 -4.31 6.85 -0.40
N ASP A 45 -3.47 6.25 0.44
CA ASP A 45 -3.85 5.72 1.75
C ASP A 45 -4.44 6.82 2.66
N TRP A 46 -4.00 8.08 2.54
CA TRP A 46 -4.53 9.21 3.31
C TRP A 46 -5.98 9.57 2.97
N ARG A 47 -6.44 9.29 1.75
CA ARG A 47 -7.79 9.66 1.32
C ARG A 47 -8.87 8.94 2.12
N ALA A 48 -8.63 7.68 2.48
CA ALA A 48 -9.56 6.93 3.31
C ALA A 48 -9.70 7.52 4.72
N TYR A 49 -8.62 8.09 5.27
CA TYR A 49 -8.65 8.82 6.53
C TYR A 49 -9.39 10.14 6.40
N ASN A 50 -9.13 10.91 5.33
CA ASN A 50 -9.78 12.19 5.10
C ASN A 50 -11.30 12.09 4.85
N THR A 51 -11.74 11.00 4.23
CA THR A 51 -13.17 10.71 3.99
C THR A 51 -13.84 9.97 5.14
N GLU A 52 -13.10 9.66 6.21
CA GLU A 52 -13.58 8.97 7.41
C GLU A 52 -14.10 7.54 7.17
N GLN A 53 -13.55 6.86 6.16
CA GLN A 53 -14.05 5.58 5.66
C GLN A 53 -13.08 4.42 5.87
N THR A 54 -11.95 4.63 6.55
CA THR A 54 -10.90 3.60 6.76
C THR A 54 -11.37 2.29 7.38
N THR A 55 -12.45 2.29 8.17
CA THR A 55 -12.98 1.10 8.85
C THR A 55 -14.27 0.58 8.21
N SER A 56 -14.76 1.21 7.13
CA SER A 56 -16.08 0.92 6.57
C SER A 56 -16.09 -0.38 5.75
N LEU A 57 -17.05 -1.24 6.05
CA LEU A 57 -17.41 -2.44 5.25
C LEU A 57 -18.78 -2.27 4.59
N ALA A 58 -19.31 -1.05 4.55
CA ALA A 58 -20.61 -0.79 3.95
C ALA A 58 -20.56 -1.09 2.43
N PRO A 59 -21.52 -1.83 1.86
CA PRO A 59 -21.54 -2.13 0.42
C PRO A 59 -21.44 -0.87 -0.45
N ALA A 60 -22.09 0.23 -0.05
CA ALA A 60 -22.02 1.51 -0.76
C ALA A 60 -20.57 2.02 -0.91
N ARG A 61 -19.71 1.81 0.11
CA ARG A 61 -18.29 2.16 0.05
C ARG A 61 -17.47 1.14 -0.71
N LEU A 62 -17.67 -0.15 -0.47
CA LEU A 62 -16.89 -1.21 -1.12
C LEU A 62 -17.05 -1.19 -2.65
N PHE A 63 -18.23 -0.81 -3.14
CA PHE A 63 -18.55 -0.70 -4.55
C PHE A 63 -18.49 0.76 -5.08
N GLU A 64 -17.91 1.68 -4.31
CA GLU A 64 -17.68 3.04 -4.77
C GLU A 64 -16.60 3.07 -5.86
N ALA A 65 -16.84 3.86 -6.91
CA ALA A 65 -15.88 4.01 -7.99
C ALA A 65 -14.85 5.08 -7.63
N ALA A 66 -13.57 4.73 -7.77
CA ALA A 66 -12.44 5.64 -7.63
C ALA A 66 -11.41 5.35 -8.73
N ASN A 67 -10.80 6.37 -9.33
CA ASN A 67 -9.81 6.20 -10.41
C ASN A 67 -10.29 5.29 -11.58
N ASN A 68 -11.55 5.40 -11.99
CA ASN A 68 -12.18 4.55 -13.02
C ASN A 68 -12.24 3.04 -12.68
N THR A 69 -12.22 2.64 -11.40
CA THR A 69 -12.31 1.24 -10.96
C THR A 69 -13.17 1.10 -9.70
N ILE A 70 -13.73 -0.08 -9.47
CA ILE A 70 -14.13 -0.53 -8.12
C ILE A 70 -13.13 -1.59 -7.62
N ALA A 71 -12.96 -1.67 -6.30
CA ALA A 71 -12.06 -2.62 -5.66
C ALA A 71 -12.61 -3.17 -4.32
N PRO A 72 -13.84 -3.73 -4.28
CA PRO A 72 -14.50 -4.14 -3.04
C PRO A 72 -13.69 -5.14 -2.22
N VAL A 73 -12.96 -6.07 -2.86
CA VAL A 73 -12.11 -7.04 -2.14
C VAL A 73 -10.92 -6.34 -1.50
N GLY A 74 -10.27 -5.43 -2.23
CA GLY A 74 -9.15 -4.65 -1.72
C GLY A 74 -9.57 -3.78 -0.54
N LEU A 75 -10.62 -2.98 -0.72
CA LEU A 75 -11.16 -2.09 0.31
C LEU A 75 -11.62 -2.85 1.56
N ALA A 76 -12.23 -4.03 1.40
CA ALA A 76 -12.59 -4.86 2.54
C ALA A 76 -11.36 -5.34 3.31
N LEU A 77 -10.31 -5.77 2.61
CA LEU A 77 -9.04 -6.18 3.23
C LEU A 77 -8.34 -5.01 3.94
N ASP A 78 -8.40 -3.79 3.40
CA ASP A 78 -7.85 -2.60 4.07
C ASP A 78 -8.63 -2.26 5.33
N ALA A 79 -9.98 -2.32 5.27
CA ALA A 79 -10.81 -2.07 6.44
C ALA A 79 -10.59 -3.11 7.54
N LEU A 80 -10.37 -4.38 7.17
CA LEU A 80 -9.99 -5.43 8.12
C LEU A 80 -8.59 -5.18 8.70
N ALA A 81 -7.61 -4.79 7.87
CA ALA A 81 -6.28 -4.42 8.33
C ALA A 81 -6.32 -3.21 9.27
N GLN A 82 -7.17 -2.22 8.99
CA GLN A 82 -7.40 -1.09 9.90
C GLN A 82 -7.93 -1.57 11.26
N ARG A 83 -8.97 -2.40 11.24
CA ARG A 83 -9.63 -2.89 12.48
C ARG A 83 -8.71 -3.77 13.32
N TRP A 84 -7.86 -4.60 12.71
CA TRP A 84 -7.11 -5.64 13.43
C TRP A 84 -5.64 -5.29 13.66
N LEU A 85 -5.03 -4.52 12.75
CA LEU A 85 -3.62 -4.12 12.83
C LEU A 85 -3.46 -2.63 13.15
N GLY A 86 -4.55 -1.92 13.46
CA GLY A 86 -4.53 -0.47 13.68
C GLY A 86 -4.13 0.32 12.44
N GLY A 87 -4.27 -0.26 11.25
CA GLY A 87 -3.84 0.38 10.00
C GLY A 87 -2.33 0.44 9.81
N ASN A 88 -1.56 -0.31 10.61
CA ASN A 88 -0.10 -0.26 10.58
C ASN A 88 0.44 -0.79 9.23
N PRO A 89 1.09 0.06 8.41
CA PRO A 89 1.68 -0.35 7.13
C PRO A 89 2.74 -1.43 7.29
N LEU A 90 3.52 -1.45 8.38
CA LEU A 90 4.63 -2.39 8.57
C LEU A 90 4.18 -3.87 8.55
N PRO A 91 3.32 -4.34 9.47
CA PRO A 91 2.82 -5.71 9.43
C PRO A 91 1.95 -5.95 8.20
N TYR A 92 1.18 -4.95 7.76
CA TYR A 92 0.28 -5.12 6.64
C TYR A 92 1.00 -5.39 5.32
N GLN A 93 1.99 -4.56 4.97
CA GLN A 93 2.86 -4.75 3.82
C GLN A 93 3.66 -6.04 3.92
N THR A 94 4.16 -6.39 5.12
CA THR A 94 4.87 -7.67 5.33
C THR A 94 3.98 -8.87 5.00
N LEU A 95 2.75 -8.88 5.51
CA LEU A 95 1.77 -9.94 5.22
C LEU A 95 1.41 -9.96 3.73
N SER A 96 1.25 -8.79 3.09
CA SER A 96 0.94 -8.72 1.67
C SER A 96 2.11 -9.19 0.78
N MET A 97 3.37 -8.86 1.10
CA MET A 97 4.55 -9.40 0.42
C MET A 97 4.61 -10.92 0.57
N LEU A 98 4.50 -11.44 1.80
CA LEU A 98 4.57 -12.89 2.03
C LEU A 98 3.41 -13.64 1.38
N GLY A 99 2.17 -13.14 1.53
CA GLY A 99 0.97 -13.77 1.03
C GLY A 99 0.82 -13.66 -0.49
N VAL A 100 0.93 -12.44 -1.03
CA VAL A 100 0.71 -12.17 -2.46
C VAL A 100 1.96 -12.48 -3.27
N LEU A 101 3.10 -11.85 -2.97
CA LEU A 101 4.33 -12.07 -3.75
C LEU A 101 4.89 -13.48 -3.55
N GLY A 102 4.89 -13.99 -2.31
CA GLY A 102 5.23 -15.39 -2.03
C GLY A 102 4.27 -16.38 -2.70
N GLY A 103 2.97 -16.08 -2.70
CA GLY A 103 1.96 -16.87 -3.41
C GLY A 103 2.15 -16.87 -4.94
N LEU A 104 2.52 -15.73 -5.53
CA LEU A 104 2.87 -15.62 -6.95
C LEU A 104 4.11 -16.45 -7.29
N LEU A 105 5.17 -16.38 -6.47
CA LEU A 105 6.35 -17.23 -6.64
C LEU A 105 5.98 -18.71 -6.59
N TRP A 106 5.17 -19.11 -5.60
CA TRP A 106 4.71 -20.49 -5.48
C TRP A 106 3.90 -20.93 -6.71
N LEU A 107 2.96 -20.11 -7.19
CA LEU A 107 2.17 -20.43 -8.39
C LEU A 107 3.03 -20.52 -9.64
N GLN A 108 3.98 -19.60 -9.84
CA GLN A 108 4.95 -19.65 -10.94
C GLN A 108 5.74 -20.96 -10.90
N TRP A 109 6.29 -21.33 -9.73
CA TRP A 109 7.00 -22.59 -9.55
C TRP A 109 6.14 -23.81 -9.94
N ARG A 110 4.89 -23.86 -9.46
CA ARG A 110 3.97 -24.99 -9.71
C ARG A 110 3.57 -25.09 -11.17
N LEU A 111 3.23 -23.96 -11.81
CA LEU A 111 2.84 -23.90 -13.22
C LEU A 111 4.02 -24.25 -14.14
N LEU A 112 5.21 -23.72 -13.88
CA LEU A 112 6.44 -24.08 -14.61
C LEU A 112 6.72 -25.59 -14.52
N GLY A 113 6.61 -26.18 -13.32
CA GLY A 113 6.79 -27.62 -13.12
C GLY A 113 5.78 -28.46 -13.87
N TRP A 114 4.51 -28.03 -13.88
CA TRP A 114 3.45 -28.70 -14.65
C TRP A 114 3.68 -28.62 -16.16
N ALA A 115 4.08 -27.45 -16.67
CA ALA A 115 4.30 -27.20 -18.09
C ALA A 115 5.55 -27.92 -18.61
N LEU A 116 6.68 -27.82 -17.89
CA LEU A 116 7.97 -28.32 -18.34
C LEU A 116 8.20 -29.81 -18.03
N ARG A 117 7.74 -30.33 -16.88
CA ARG A 117 8.05 -31.71 -16.41
C ARG A 117 9.54 -32.05 -16.52
N GLN A 118 10.40 -31.09 -16.21
CA GLN A 118 11.84 -31.27 -16.18
C GLN A 118 12.36 -30.38 -15.04
N PRO A 119 12.87 -30.95 -13.93
CA PRO A 119 13.20 -30.20 -12.72
C PRO A 119 14.29 -29.14 -12.89
N VAL A 120 15.33 -29.42 -13.69
CA VAL A 120 16.43 -28.48 -13.97
C VAL A 120 15.93 -27.30 -14.79
N TRP A 121 15.10 -27.54 -15.81
CA TRP A 121 14.54 -26.45 -16.63
C TRP A 121 13.55 -25.62 -15.81
N GLN A 122 12.77 -26.26 -14.95
CA GLN A 122 11.87 -25.58 -14.03
C GLN A 122 12.65 -24.66 -13.09
N ALA A 123 13.72 -25.13 -12.46
CA ALA A 123 14.55 -24.33 -11.58
C ALA A 123 15.21 -23.15 -12.29
N LEU A 124 15.83 -23.39 -13.46
CA LEU A 124 16.46 -22.33 -14.24
C LEU A 124 15.46 -21.28 -14.73
N ALA A 125 14.28 -21.70 -15.20
CA ALA A 125 13.22 -20.77 -15.60
C ALA A 125 12.67 -20.00 -14.40
N PHE A 126 12.48 -20.66 -13.26
CA PHE A 126 12.01 -20.04 -12.03
C PHE A 126 12.97 -18.97 -11.52
N ALA A 127 14.28 -19.12 -11.66
CA ALA A 127 15.25 -18.10 -11.25
C ALA A 127 15.01 -16.72 -11.90
N PHE A 128 14.40 -16.66 -13.09
CA PHE A 128 14.04 -15.39 -13.74
C PHE A 128 12.91 -14.63 -13.04
N THR A 129 12.24 -15.21 -12.03
CA THR A 129 11.32 -14.45 -11.17
C THR A 129 12.04 -13.41 -10.30
N VAL A 130 13.38 -13.38 -10.30
CA VAL A 130 14.19 -12.34 -9.66
C VAL A 130 13.74 -10.92 -10.06
N PHE A 131 13.37 -10.71 -11.34
CA PHE A 131 12.86 -9.43 -11.82
C PHE A 131 11.52 -9.02 -11.19
N MET A 132 10.72 -9.98 -10.71
CA MET A 132 9.46 -9.68 -10.00
C MET A 132 9.71 -9.15 -8.58
N LEU A 133 10.91 -9.36 -8.04
CA LEU A 133 11.29 -9.02 -6.67
C LEU A 133 12.08 -7.73 -6.57
N GLN A 134 12.24 -7.01 -7.69
CA GLN A 134 12.86 -5.69 -7.70
C GLN A 134 12.04 -4.68 -6.87
N SER A 135 12.75 -3.69 -6.32
CA SER A 135 12.17 -2.59 -5.57
C SER A 135 11.40 -1.60 -6.47
N GLY A 136 10.60 -0.71 -5.85
CA GLY A 136 9.74 0.23 -6.57
C GLY A 136 8.52 -0.42 -7.23
N SER A 137 8.13 -1.62 -6.77
CA SER A 137 6.91 -2.31 -7.19
C SER A 137 5.76 -2.00 -6.22
N TYR A 138 4.73 -2.84 -6.15
CA TYR A 138 3.56 -2.61 -5.27
C TYR A 138 3.91 -2.57 -3.78
N TRP A 139 5.11 -3.00 -3.41
CA TRP A 139 5.55 -3.16 -2.04
C TRP A 139 6.50 -2.03 -1.62
N GLY A 140 6.30 -1.54 -0.40
CA GLY A 140 7.16 -0.51 0.18
C GLY A 140 6.73 0.94 -0.09
N GLU A 141 5.69 1.14 -0.89
CA GLU A 141 5.12 2.46 -1.16
C GLU A 141 3.72 2.59 -0.55
N GLN A 142 2.68 2.03 -1.17
CA GLN A 142 1.28 2.24 -0.77
C GLN A 142 0.66 0.96 -0.21
N ASN A 143 -0.08 1.06 0.89
CA ASN A 143 -0.87 -0.04 1.43
C ASN A 143 -1.96 -0.50 0.47
N LEU A 144 -2.48 0.37 -0.38
CA LEU A 144 -3.52 0.02 -1.37
C LEU A 144 -2.97 -0.59 -2.66
N ALA A 145 -1.67 -0.48 -2.92
CA ALA A 145 -1.08 -0.87 -4.21
C ALA A 145 -1.26 -2.37 -4.52
N TYR A 146 -1.34 -3.23 -3.50
CA TYR A 146 -1.53 -4.67 -3.67
C TYR A 146 -2.90 -5.05 -4.25
N HIS A 147 -3.91 -4.17 -4.22
CA HIS A 147 -5.20 -4.40 -4.87
C HIS A 147 -5.01 -4.76 -6.34
N GLN A 148 -3.99 -4.20 -6.97
CA GLN A 148 -3.65 -4.41 -8.38
C GLN A 148 -2.79 -5.67 -8.60
N ALA A 149 -2.23 -6.25 -7.53
CA ALA A 149 -1.47 -7.51 -7.57
C ALA A 149 -2.33 -8.74 -7.20
N LEU A 150 -3.35 -8.59 -6.36
CA LEU A 150 -4.30 -9.67 -6.02
C LEU A 150 -4.90 -10.38 -7.26
N PRO A 151 -5.29 -9.67 -8.34
CA PRO A 151 -5.77 -10.31 -9.56
C PRO A 151 -4.81 -11.37 -10.10
N LEU A 152 -3.50 -11.11 -10.08
CA LEU A 152 -2.52 -12.04 -10.60
C LEU A 152 -2.50 -13.34 -9.79
N LEU A 153 -2.59 -13.24 -8.47
CA LEU A 153 -2.64 -14.41 -7.57
C LEU A 153 -3.87 -15.25 -7.88
N ALA A 154 -5.03 -14.61 -8.05
CA ALA A 154 -6.27 -15.28 -8.38
C ALA A 154 -6.27 -15.92 -9.78
N LEU A 155 -5.76 -15.23 -10.80
CA LEU A 155 -5.66 -15.74 -12.18
C LEU A 155 -4.68 -16.91 -12.31
N LEU A 156 -3.48 -16.79 -11.74
CA LEU A 156 -2.51 -17.91 -11.71
C LEU A 156 -3.03 -19.06 -10.83
N GLY A 157 -3.75 -18.75 -9.74
CA GLY A 157 -4.44 -19.73 -8.91
C GLY A 157 -5.50 -20.50 -9.70
N ALA A 158 -6.29 -19.80 -10.53
CA ALA A 158 -7.26 -20.41 -11.43
C ALA A 158 -6.57 -21.30 -12.46
N ALA A 159 -5.43 -20.88 -13.02
CA ALA A 159 -4.63 -21.70 -13.93
C ALA A 159 -4.14 -22.99 -13.26
N TRP A 160 -3.62 -22.88 -12.03
CA TRP A 160 -3.12 -24.03 -11.28
C TRP A 160 -4.25 -24.98 -10.85
N LEU A 161 -5.39 -24.45 -10.40
CA LEU A 161 -6.57 -25.24 -10.09
C LEU A 161 -7.10 -25.94 -11.34
N ASN A 162 -7.14 -25.22 -12.47
CA ASN A 162 -7.70 -25.71 -13.72
C ASN A 162 -6.84 -26.80 -14.35
N PHE A 163 -5.51 -26.71 -14.29
CA PHE A 163 -4.60 -27.61 -15.01
C PHE A 163 -3.67 -28.43 -14.12
N GLY A 164 -3.20 -27.85 -13.01
CA GLY A 164 -2.14 -28.37 -12.15
C GLY A 164 -2.57 -29.50 -11.22
N ARG A 165 -3.79 -29.44 -10.70
CA ARG A 165 -4.39 -30.54 -9.90
C ARG A 165 -4.97 -31.59 -10.85
N ALA A 166 -4.22 -32.65 -11.11
CA ALA A 166 -4.73 -33.84 -11.79
C ALA A 166 -5.38 -34.76 -10.75
N ARG A 167 -6.71 -34.65 -10.55
CA ARG A 167 -7.48 -35.76 -9.99
C ARG A 167 -8.50 -36.22 -11.04
N PRO A 168 -8.49 -37.50 -11.42
CA PRO A 168 -9.33 -38.03 -12.51
C PRO A 168 -10.81 -38.24 -12.16
N ASN A 169 -11.27 -37.99 -10.92
CA ASN A 169 -12.67 -38.22 -10.57
C ASN A 169 -13.62 -37.16 -11.14
N ALA A 170 -14.70 -37.61 -11.78
CA ALA A 170 -15.74 -36.77 -12.37
C ALA A 170 -16.41 -35.82 -11.35
N ALA A 171 -16.57 -36.24 -10.09
CA ALA A 171 -17.07 -35.39 -8.99
C ALA A 171 -16.15 -34.18 -8.68
N ALA A 172 -14.86 -34.25 -9.04
CA ALA A 172 -13.93 -33.12 -8.93
C ALA A 172 -14.12 -32.08 -10.06
N GLY A 173 -14.92 -32.38 -11.08
CA GLY A 173 -15.19 -31.51 -12.22
C GLY A 173 -15.97 -30.25 -11.83
N GLY A 174 -17.06 -30.40 -11.07
CA GLY A 174 -17.91 -29.28 -10.61
C GLY A 174 -17.17 -28.34 -9.66
N TRP A 175 -16.54 -28.88 -8.62
CA TRP A 175 -15.75 -28.08 -7.66
C TRP A 175 -14.58 -27.34 -8.30
N ARG A 176 -13.91 -27.95 -9.29
CA ARG A 176 -12.87 -27.27 -10.06
C ARG A 176 -13.44 -26.05 -10.80
N LEU A 177 -14.57 -26.22 -11.50
CA LEU A 177 -15.18 -25.13 -12.27
C LEU A 177 -15.70 -24.02 -11.36
N ALA A 178 -16.38 -24.37 -10.26
CA ALA A 178 -16.82 -23.43 -9.25
C ALA A 178 -15.63 -22.66 -8.64
N GLY A 179 -14.53 -23.35 -8.35
CA GLY A 179 -13.32 -22.69 -7.85
C GLY A 179 -12.63 -21.79 -8.89
N VAL A 180 -12.62 -22.17 -10.17
CA VAL A 180 -12.10 -21.31 -11.26
C VAL A 180 -12.98 -20.07 -11.42
N LEU A 181 -14.31 -20.22 -11.38
CA LEU A 181 -15.27 -19.12 -11.42
C LEU A 181 -15.05 -18.19 -10.22
N ALA A 182 -14.98 -18.74 -9.00
CA ALA A 182 -14.77 -17.97 -7.77
C ALA A 182 -13.45 -17.19 -7.79
N LEU A 183 -12.36 -17.79 -8.27
CA LEU A 183 -11.08 -17.09 -8.44
C LEU A 183 -11.17 -16.00 -9.51
N GLY A 184 -11.92 -16.21 -10.59
CA GLY A 184 -12.20 -15.18 -11.58
C GLY A 184 -12.99 -13.99 -11.01
N LEU A 185 -14.02 -14.27 -10.21
CA LEU A 185 -14.81 -13.24 -9.52
C LEU A 185 -13.93 -12.47 -8.53
N LEU A 186 -13.12 -13.18 -7.74
CA LEU A 186 -12.16 -12.59 -6.81
C LEU A 186 -11.21 -11.65 -7.55
N ALA A 187 -10.64 -12.08 -8.69
CA ALA A 187 -9.78 -11.24 -9.50
C ALA A 187 -10.48 -9.95 -9.96
N GLY A 188 -11.70 -10.06 -10.51
CA GLY A 188 -12.44 -8.90 -11.03
C GLY A 188 -13.01 -7.96 -9.96
N LEU A 189 -13.24 -8.47 -8.75
CA LEU A 189 -13.67 -7.68 -7.59
C LEU A 189 -12.48 -7.13 -6.78
N SER A 190 -11.25 -7.58 -7.04
CA SER A 190 -10.04 -6.94 -6.51
C SER A 190 -9.70 -5.66 -7.26
N TYR A 191 -9.79 -5.66 -8.60
CA TYR A 191 -9.46 -4.49 -9.42
C TYR A 191 -9.97 -4.67 -10.86
N VAL A 192 -10.18 -3.57 -11.61
CA VAL A 192 -10.62 -3.62 -13.01
C VAL A 192 -9.69 -4.46 -13.92
N SER A 193 -8.38 -4.44 -13.64
CA SER A 193 -7.40 -5.25 -14.36
C SER A 193 -7.63 -6.76 -14.20
N GLY A 194 -8.18 -7.20 -13.06
CA GLY A 194 -8.54 -8.59 -12.85
C GLY A 194 -9.78 -9.02 -13.60
N ALA A 195 -10.75 -8.12 -13.79
CA ALA A 195 -11.97 -8.40 -14.55
C ALA A 195 -11.62 -8.64 -16.03
N VAL A 196 -10.86 -7.70 -16.60
CA VAL A 196 -10.34 -7.82 -17.96
C VAL A 196 -9.37 -9.01 -18.08
N GLY A 197 -8.49 -9.21 -17.09
CA GLY A 197 -7.56 -10.33 -17.07
C GLY A 197 -8.25 -11.71 -17.05
N ALA A 198 -9.32 -11.87 -16.26
CA ALA A 198 -10.12 -13.10 -16.23
C ALA A 198 -10.81 -13.35 -17.58
N LEU A 199 -11.38 -12.31 -18.19
CA LEU A 199 -12.02 -12.41 -19.49
C LEU A 199 -11.02 -12.81 -20.59
N VAL A 200 -9.87 -12.13 -20.64
CA VAL A 200 -8.80 -12.38 -21.63
C VAL A 200 -8.19 -13.78 -21.43
N MET A 201 -7.88 -14.17 -20.19
CA MET A 201 -7.31 -15.49 -19.92
C MET A 201 -8.31 -16.61 -20.22
N GLY A 202 -9.56 -16.46 -19.79
CA GLY A 202 -10.62 -17.44 -20.02
C GLY A 202 -10.94 -17.62 -21.50
N GLY A 203 -11.12 -16.51 -22.22
CA GLY A 203 -11.29 -16.49 -23.68
C GLY A 203 -10.08 -17.09 -24.40
N GLY A 204 -8.87 -16.75 -23.97
CA GLY A 204 -7.63 -17.32 -24.49
C GLY A 204 -7.56 -18.84 -24.32
N TRP A 205 -7.89 -19.38 -23.14
CA TRP A 205 -7.97 -20.83 -22.94
C TRP A 205 -9.00 -21.50 -23.84
N TRP A 206 -10.20 -20.92 -23.95
CA TRP A 206 -11.27 -21.47 -24.76
C TRP A 206 -10.89 -21.50 -26.24
N LEU A 207 -10.39 -20.38 -26.78
CA LEU A 207 -9.95 -20.27 -28.18
C LEU A 207 -8.79 -21.22 -28.52
N LEU A 208 -7.76 -21.27 -27.65
CA LEU A 208 -6.62 -22.16 -27.85
C LEU A 208 -7.03 -23.62 -27.75
N ALA A 209 -7.88 -23.98 -26.79
CA ALA A 209 -8.33 -25.35 -26.58
C ALA A 209 -9.22 -25.86 -27.72
N TRP A 210 -10.04 -24.99 -28.32
CA TRP A 210 -10.88 -25.37 -29.46
C TRP A 210 -10.04 -25.90 -30.62
N ARG A 211 -8.88 -25.29 -30.87
CA ARG A 211 -7.97 -25.68 -31.95
C ARG A 211 -7.03 -26.84 -31.59
N MET A 212 -7.05 -27.33 -30.35
CA MET A 212 -6.22 -28.45 -29.91
C MET A 212 -6.83 -29.82 -30.27
N PRO A 213 -6.00 -30.87 -30.41
CA PRO A 213 -6.50 -32.23 -30.58
C PRO A 213 -7.43 -32.66 -29.44
N PRO A 214 -8.43 -33.52 -29.69
CA PRO A 214 -9.31 -34.05 -28.67
C PRO A 214 -8.51 -34.83 -27.62
N GLN A 215 -8.34 -34.21 -26.45
CA GLN A 215 -7.59 -34.72 -25.31
C GLN A 215 -8.22 -34.16 -24.02
N ALA A 216 -7.96 -34.79 -22.87
CA ALA A 216 -8.40 -34.27 -21.57
C ALA A 216 -7.99 -32.80 -21.34
N LEU A 217 -6.85 -32.39 -21.92
CA LEU A 217 -6.37 -31.01 -21.85
C LEU A 217 -7.27 -30.02 -22.61
N ARG A 218 -7.81 -30.41 -23.77
CA ARG A 218 -8.80 -29.61 -24.52
C ARG A 218 -10.07 -29.42 -23.70
N ALA A 219 -10.63 -30.51 -23.16
CA ALA A 219 -11.84 -30.42 -22.35
C ALA A 219 -11.64 -29.47 -21.14
N ARG A 220 -10.50 -29.56 -20.46
CA ARG A 220 -10.17 -28.66 -19.33
C ARG A 220 -9.99 -27.21 -19.77
N GLY A 221 -9.35 -26.97 -20.91
CA GLY A 221 -9.18 -25.62 -21.47
C GLY A 221 -10.52 -25.00 -21.87
N MET A 222 -11.41 -25.76 -22.51
CA MET A 222 -12.76 -25.31 -22.88
C MET A 222 -13.60 -25.00 -21.64
N SER A 223 -13.77 -25.96 -20.74
CA SER A 223 -14.66 -25.81 -19.57
C SER A 223 -14.14 -24.77 -18.58
N GLY A 224 -12.82 -24.79 -18.31
CA GLY A 224 -12.19 -23.84 -17.39
C GLY A 224 -12.09 -22.44 -18.00
N GLY A 225 -11.85 -22.37 -19.31
CA GLY A 225 -11.90 -21.12 -20.07
C GLY A 225 -13.29 -20.48 -20.03
N ALA A 226 -14.34 -21.27 -20.25
CA ALA A 226 -15.73 -20.78 -20.16
C ALA A 226 -16.07 -20.27 -18.75
N ALA A 227 -15.72 -21.02 -17.69
CA ALA A 227 -15.95 -20.59 -16.32
C ALA A 227 -15.21 -19.28 -15.98
N LEU A 228 -13.93 -19.16 -16.34
CA LEU A 228 -13.14 -17.96 -16.07
C LEU A 228 -13.62 -16.76 -16.92
N ALA A 229 -13.96 -16.99 -18.19
CA ALA A 229 -14.50 -15.96 -19.07
C ALA A 229 -15.85 -15.45 -18.59
N LEU A 230 -16.72 -16.32 -18.07
CA LEU A 230 -17.98 -15.93 -17.46
C LEU A 230 -17.77 -15.01 -16.24
N ALA A 231 -16.86 -15.38 -15.33
CA ALA A 231 -16.51 -14.50 -14.21
C ALA A 231 -15.94 -13.15 -14.68
N GLY A 232 -15.06 -13.16 -15.69
CA GLY A 232 -14.51 -11.95 -16.30
C GLY A 232 -15.58 -11.08 -16.94
N LEU A 233 -16.54 -11.67 -17.65
CA LEU A 233 -17.65 -10.96 -18.28
C LEU A 233 -18.55 -10.30 -17.22
N LEU A 234 -18.96 -11.04 -16.20
CA LEU A 234 -19.81 -10.53 -15.13
C LEU A 234 -19.14 -9.37 -14.38
N THR A 235 -17.87 -9.54 -14.00
CA THR A 235 -17.13 -8.50 -13.29
C THR A 235 -16.77 -7.31 -14.17
N THR A 236 -16.52 -7.51 -15.46
CA THR A 236 -16.28 -6.40 -16.41
C THR A 236 -17.57 -5.59 -16.61
N ALA A 237 -18.72 -6.26 -16.79
CA ALA A 237 -20.01 -5.59 -16.88
C ALA A 237 -20.33 -4.79 -15.61
N LEU A 238 -20.04 -5.34 -14.43
CA LEU A 238 -20.20 -4.66 -13.15
C LEU A 238 -19.27 -3.43 -13.03
N GLN A 239 -17.98 -3.60 -13.34
CA GLN A 239 -16.99 -2.53 -13.34
C GLN A 239 -17.45 -1.39 -14.27
N MET A 240 -17.87 -1.69 -15.51
CA MET A 240 -18.36 -0.69 -16.44
C MET A 240 -19.64 -0.01 -15.94
N GLY A 241 -20.62 -0.78 -15.46
CA GLY A 241 -21.89 -0.26 -14.97
C GLY A 241 -21.74 0.71 -13.79
N LEU A 242 -20.78 0.45 -12.90
CA LEU A 242 -20.54 1.29 -11.71
C LEU A 242 -19.59 2.45 -11.97
N THR A 243 -18.62 2.31 -12.87
CA THR A 243 -17.59 3.34 -13.13
C THR A 243 -17.95 4.32 -14.25
N ARG A 244 -18.93 4.01 -15.11
CA ARG A 244 -19.27 4.81 -16.30
C ARG A 244 -20.64 5.49 -16.24
N ARG A 245 -21.39 5.36 -15.14
CA ARG A 245 -22.64 6.09 -14.94
C ARG A 245 -22.40 7.57 -14.64
N SER A 246 -23.37 8.44 -14.96
CA SER A 246 -23.34 9.84 -14.56
C SER A 246 -23.22 9.97 -13.04
N GLY A 247 -22.29 10.80 -12.56
CA GLY A 247 -22.01 10.92 -11.11
C GLY A 247 -21.23 9.75 -10.51
N ALA A 248 -20.68 8.82 -11.32
CA ALA A 248 -19.81 7.75 -10.83
C ALA A 248 -18.53 8.28 -10.20
N ASP A 249 -18.04 9.43 -10.66
CA ASP A 249 -16.86 10.08 -10.14
C ASP A 249 -17.22 11.11 -9.07
N SER A 250 -17.82 10.65 -7.97
CA SER A 250 -18.18 11.48 -6.82
C SER A 250 -16.97 12.23 -6.23
N LEU A 251 -15.76 11.74 -6.48
CA LEU A 251 -14.52 12.25 -5.94
C LEU A 251 -13.70 13.11 -6.92
N GLY A 252 -14.15 13.30 -8.17
CA GLY A 252 -13.41 14.05 -9.19
C GLY A 252 -12.06 13.44 -9.58
N GLN A 253 -11.92 12.11 -9.44
CA GLN A 253 -10.69 11.35 -9.66
C GLN A 253 -10.66 10.63 -11.02
N SER A 254 -11.64 10.87 -11.88
CA SER A 254 -11.63 10.35 -13.25
C SER A 254 -10.49 11.00 -14.04
N MET A 255 -9.73 10.15 -14.72
CA MET A 255 -8.56 10.57 -15.48
C MET A 255 -8.93 10.63 -16.96
N ARG A 256 -8.41 11.65 -17.66
CA ARG A 256 -8.46 11.68 -19.12
C ARG A 256 -7.74 10.44 -19.67
N LEU A 257 -8.38 9.79 -20.64
CA LEU A 257 -7.85 8.60 -21.27
C LEU A 257 -6.96 8.98 -22.48
N THR A 258 -5.85 8.25 -22.66
CA THR A 258 -4.93 8.36 -23.81
C THR A 258 -5.12 7.14 -24.70
N TRP A 259 -5.72 7.31 -25.88
CA TRP A 259 -6.16 6.19 -26.70
C TRP A 259 -5.04 5.59 -27.56
N PRO A 260 -5.18 4.33 -28.05
CA PRO A 260 -4.14 3.68 -28.86
C PRO A 260 -3.81 4.35 -30.20
N HIS A 261 -4.62 5.30 -30.68
CA HIS A 261 -4.31 6.10 -31.86
C HIS A 261 -3.34 7.26 -31.54
N GLU A 262 -3.12 7.57 -30.27
CA GLU A 262 -2.16 8.57 -29.80
C GLU A 262 -0.79 7.91 -29.60
N GLY A 263 0.29 8.54 -30.10
CA GLY A 263 1.65 8.01 -29.95
C GLY A 263 2.07 7.85 -28.48
N ASP A 264 1.57 8.74 -27.62
CA ASP A 264 1.83 8.79 -26.17
C ASP A 264 1.49 7.46 -25.47
N PHE A 265 0.42 6.79 -25.92
CA PHE A 265 0.01 5.47 -25.42
C PHE A 265 1.12 4.42 -25.58
N TRP A 266 1.76 4.40 -26.75
CA TRP A 266 2.76 3.39 -27.11
C TRP A 266 4.11 3.68 -26.47
N TRP A 267 4.54 4.94 -26.42
CA TRP A 267 5.78 5.33 -25.74
C TRP A 267 5.74 5.00 -24.26
N PHE A 268 4.59 5.26 -23.61
CA PHE A 268 4.39 4.90 -22.21
C PHE A 268 4.40 3.37 -22.01
N MET A 269 3.73 2.61 -22.88
CA MET A 269 3.71 1.14 -22.81
C MET A 269 5.13 0.56 -22.95
N ALA A 270 5.90 1.08 -23.91
CA ALA A 270 7.28 0.66 -24.17
C ALA A 270 8.17 0.89 -22.93
N GLY A 271 8.04 2.05 -22.29
CA GLY A 271 8.78 2.34 -21.06
C GLY A 271 8.41 1.40 -19.90
N LYS A 272 7.13 1.03 -19.76
CA LYS A 272 6.71 0.02 -18.76
C LYS A 272 7.31 -1.37 -19.03
N LEU A 273 7.42 -1.76 -20.30
CA LEU A 273 8.08 -3.01 -20.67
C LEU A 273 9.57 -2.99 -20.30
N GLY A 274 10.26 -1.88 -20.57
CA GLY A 274 11.68 -1.70 -20.20
C GLY A 274 11.90 -1.70 -18.69
N ARG A 275 11.07 -0.98 -17.93
CA ARG A 275 11.12 -0.94 -16.45
C ARG A 275 10.97 -2.32 -15.80
N ALA A 276 10.26 -3.26 -16.45
CA ALA A 276 10.11 -4.63 -15.95
C ALA A 276 11.45 -5.38 -15.81
N SER A 277 12.53 -4.88 -16.43
CA SER A 277 13.88 -5.45 -16.36
C SER A 277 14.87 -4.66 -15.49
N GLY A 278 14.41 -3.67 -14.70
CA GLY A 278 15.23 -2.83 -13.85
C GLY A 278 15.16 -1.35 -14.20
N HIS A 279 16.05 -0.53 -13.64
CA HIS A 279 16.18 0.89 -13.99
C HIS A 279 16.67 1.06 -15.43
N GLY A 280 16.25 2.15 -16.07
CA GLY A 280 16.64 2.45 -17.44
C GLY A 280 18.12 2.81 -17.56
N PHE A 281 18.71 2.53 -18.72
CA PHE A 281 20.03 3.03 -19.06
C PHE A 281 20.03 4.55 -19.17
N GLU A 282 21.18 5.18 -18.91
CA GLU A 282 21.35 6.63 -19.13
C GLU A 282 21.09 7.01 -20.61
N SER A 283 21.57 6.17 -21.53
CA SER A 283 21.34 6.32 -22.96
C SER A 283 19.94 5.85 -23.37
N LEU A 284 19.12 6.81 -23.85
CA LEU A 284 17.79 6.52 -24.36
C LEU A 284 17.80 5.58 -25.57
N ALA A 285 18.80 5.71 -26.45
CA ALA A 285 18.92 4.86 -27.64
C ALA A 285 19.19 3.39 -27.25
N LEU A 286 20.06 3.18 -26.25
CA LEU A 286 20.32 1.84 -25.73
C LEU A 286 19.07 1.25 -25.05
N GLU A 287 18.33 2.06 -24.29
CA GLU A 287 17.09 1.62 -23.65
C GLU A 287 16.00 1.28 -24.68
N ALA A 288 15.86 2.08 -25.74
CA ALA A 288 14.93 1.79 -26.83
C ALA A 288 15.29 0.49 -27.57
N ALA A 289 16.59 0.28 -27.86
CA ALA A 289 17.07 -0.96 -28.47
C ALA A 289 16.82 -2.18 -27.57
N TRP A 290 17.00 -2.03 -26.26
CA TRP A 290 16.71 -3.07 -25.27
C TRP A 290 15.22 -3.42 -25.22
N VAL A 291 14.33 -2.43 -25.18
CA VAL A 291 12.88 -2.64 -25.23
C VAL A 291 12.45 -3.31 -26.53
N ALA A 292 13.02 -2.90 -27.67
CA ALA A 292 12.76 -3.56 -28.95
C ALA A 292 13.19 -5.03 -28.93
N LEU A 293 14.36 -5.36 -28.36
CA LEU A 293 14.82 -6.73 -28.21
C LEU A 293 13.88 -7.56 -27.32
N LEU A 294 13.40 -7.00 -26.20
CA LEU A 294 12.41 -7.65 -25.34
C LEU A 294 11.10 -7.92 -26.10
N ALA A 295 10.58 -6.94 -26.84
CA ALA A 295 9.38 -7.09 -27.64
C ALA A 295 9.55 -8.19 -28.71
N LEU A 296 10.68 -8.22 -29.42
CA LEU A 296 10.98 -9.26 -30.40
C LEU A 296 11.09 -10.64 -29.75
N ALA A 297 11.71 -10.76 -28.58
CA ALA A 297 11.78 -12.02 -27.84
C ALA A 297 10.38 -12.53 -27.43
N LEU A 298 9.50 -11.63 -26.97
CA LEU A 298 8.11 -11.94 -26.64
C LEU A 298 7.33 -12.43 -27.86
N LEU A 299 7.46 -11.73 -29.00
CA LEU A 299 6.82 -12.11 -30.27
C LEU A 299 7.31 -13.46 -30.78
N ALA A 300 8.63 -13.69 -30.78
CA ALA A 300 9.23 -14.96 -31.19
C ALA A 300 8.76 -16.12 -30.29
N ALA A 301 8.71 -15.91 -28.97
CA ALA A 301 8.20 -16.89 -28.02
C ALA A 301 6.71 -17.19 -28.23
N ALA A 302 5.89 -16.15 -28.49
CA ALA A 302 4.47 -16.31 -28.82
C ALA A 302 4.27 -17.12 -30.11
N ALA A 303 4.97 -16.76 -31.19
CA ALA A 303 4.93 -17.48 -32.46
C ALA A 303 5.33 -18.95 -32.31
N PHE A 304 6.37 -19.23 -31.52
CA PHE A 304 6.78 -20.60 -31.21
C PHE A 304 5.71 -21.37 -30.42
N ALA A 305 5.11 -20.74 -29.41
CA ALA A 305 4.10 -21.37 -28.57
C ALA A 305 2.79 -21.62 -29.32
N LEU A 306 2.39 -20.76 -30.26
CA LEU A 306 1.21 -20.96 -31.13
C LEU A 306 1.30 -22.27 -31.92
N ARG A 307 2.50 -22.71 -32.29
CA ARG A 307 2.71 -24.02 -32.93
C ARG A 307 2.31 -25.21 -32.03
N GLY A 308 2.10 -25.00 -30.74
CA GLY A 308 1.63 -26.02 -29.80
C GLY A 308 0.15 -26.38 -29.95
N VAL A 309 -0.64 -25.51 -30.59
CA VAL A 309 -2.08 -25.74 -30.78
C VAL A 309 -2.35 -26.88 -31.78
N TRP A 310 -1.44 -27.09 -32.74
CA TRP A 310 -1.58 -28.07 -33.81
C TRP A 310 -1.28 -29.51 -33.35
N ALA A 311 -1.82 -30.50 -34.06
CA ALA A 311 -1.69 -31.93 -33.72
C ALA A 311 -0.23 -32.40 -33.57
N ALA A 312 0.66 -31.92 -34.44
CA ALA A 312 2.10 -32.20 -34.42
C ALA A 312 2.86 -31.57 -33.23
N GLY A 313 2.22 -30.74 -32.40
CA GLY A 313 2.84 -30.16 -31.22
C GLY A 313 3.10 -31.19 -30.12
N GLY A 314 4.32 -31.23 -29.55
CA GLY A 314 4.60 -32.09 -28.39
C GLY A 314 3.80 -31.69 -27.14
N ALA A 315 3.51 -32.64 -26.24
CA ALA A 315 2.70 -32.41 -25.02
C ALA A 315 3.27 -31.32 -24.09
N ARG A 316 4.59 -31.14 -24.05
CA ARG A 316 5.24 -30.05 -23.31
C ARG A 316 4.92 -28.67 -23.91
N ARG A 317 4.96 -28.57 -25.25
CA ARG A 317 4.61 -27.34 -25.96
C ARG A 317 3.14 -27.00 -25.77
N ARG A 318 2.23 -27.97 -25.89
CA ARG A 318 0.78 -27.78 -25.62
C ARG A 318 0.51 -27.15 -24.25
N ARG A 319 1.16 -27.66 -23.20
CA ARG A 319 1.01 -27.12 -21.84
C ARG A 319 1.59 -25.73 -21.69
N LEU A 320 2.76 -25.49 -22.28
CA LEU A 320 3.36 -24.15 -22.35
C LEU A 320 2.39 -23.17 -23.03
N THR A 321 1.82 -23.53 -24.17
CA THR A 321 0.86 -22.71 -24.93
C THR A 321 -0.33 -22.26 -24.07
N LEU A 322 -0.88 -23.15 -23.24
CA LEU A 322 -2.04 -22.86 -22.38
C LEU A 322 -1.74 -21.96 -21.19
N VAL A 323 -0.48 -21.69 -20.87
CA VAL A 323 -0.12 -20.75 -19.81
C VAL A 323 0.50 -19.50 -20.41
N TRP A 324 1.50 -19.65 -21.28
CA TRP A 324 2.25 -18.56 -21.85
C TRP A 324 1.39 -17.58 -22.65
N LEU A 325 0.60 -18.06 -23.62
CA LEU A 325 -0.15 -17.16 -24.50
C LEU A 325 -1.27 -16.40 -23.76
N PRO A 326 -2.10 -17.06 -22.92
CA PRO A 326 -3.08 -16.35 -22.11
C PRO A 326 -2.42 -15.37 -21.12
N LEU A 327 -1.32 -15.75 -20.48
CA LEU A 327 -0.60 -14.85 -19.57
C LEU A 327 -0.04 -13.63 -20.30
N LEU A 328 0.58 -13.83 -21.47
CA LEU A 328 1.07 -12.74 -22.32
C LEU A 328 -0.08 -11.80 -22.71
N ALA A 329 -1.22 -12.35 -23.14
CA ALA A 329 -2.39 -11.56 -23.49
C ALA A 329 -2.94 -10.75 -22.31
N VAL A 330 -2.98 -11.35 -21.11
CA VAL A 330 -3.37 -10.66 -19.86
C VAL A 330 -2.43 -9.51 -19.54
N VAL A 331 -1.11 -9.73 -19.64
CA VAL A 331 -0.12 -8.68 -19.38
C VAL A 331 -0.24 -7.54 -20.40
N LEU A 332 -0.41 -7.86 -21.70
CA LEU A 332 -0.60 -6.84 -22.74
C LEU A 332 -1.88 -6.05 -22.52
N ALA A 333 -2.98 -6.71 -22.17
CA ALA A 333 -4.25 -6.04 -21.85
C ALA A 333 -4.10 -5.12 -20.63
N TYR A 334 -3.39 -5.57 -19.59
CA TYR A 334 -3.11 -4.74 -18.43
C TYR A 334 -2.23 -3.53 -18.76
N LEU A 335 -1.13 -3.72 -19.52
CA LEU A 335 -0.29 -2.60 -19.96
C LEU A 335 -1.10 -1.61 -20.81
N ALA A 336 -2.03 -2.10 -21.64
CA ALA A 336 -2.92 -1.23 -22.41
C ALA A 336 -3.86 -0.42 -21.50
N LEU A 337 -4.45 -1.03 -20.46
CA LEU A 337 -5.26 -0.29 -19.48
C LEU A 337 -4.44 0.76 -18.73
N VAL A 338 -3.20 0.44 -18.35
CA VAL A 338 -2.31 1.37 -17.67
C VAL A 338 -1.94 2.53 -18.59
N SER A 339 -1.52 2.26 -19.84
CA SER A 339 -1.23 3.31 -20.82
C SER A 339 -2.44 4.20 -21.06
N LEU A 340 -3.63 3.60 -21.21
CA LEU A 340 -4.89 4.31 -21.40
C LEU A 340 -5.18 5.27 -20.24
N GLY A 341 -4.94 4.86 -19.00
CA GLY A 341 -5.28 5.68 -17.82
C GLY A 341 -4.16 6.57 -17.28
N ARG A 342 -2.90 6.34 -17.67
CA ARG A 342 -1.72 6.99 -17.03
C ARG A 342 -0.83 7.77 -17.98
N ALA A 343 -0.85 7.51 -19.29
CA ALA A 343 0.03 8.22 -20.22
C ALA A 343 -0.25 9.75 -20.26
N GLY A 344 -1.50 10.16 -20.04
CA GLY A 344 -1.89 11.56 -19.97
C GLY A 344 -1.66 12.24 -18.60
N LEU A 345 -1.25 11.51 -17.56
CA LEU A 345 -0.99 12.08 -16.22
C LEU A 345 0.46 12.55 -16.12
N ARG A 346 0.74 13.68 -16.76
CA ARG A 346 2.08 14.25 -16.86
C ARG A 346 2.08 15.73 -16.48
N GLY A 347 3.19 16.21 -15.93
CA GLY A 347 3.42 17.62 -15.64
C GLY A 347 3.51 18.46 -16.93
N ALA A 348 3.40 19.78 -16.80
CA ALA A 348 3.52 20.70 -17.94
C ALA A 348 4.85 20.53 -18.70
N ASP A 349 5.92 20.19 -17.97
CA ASP A 349 7.29 20.05 -18.47
C ASP A 349 7.59 18.68 -19.11
N GLU A 350 6.71 17.70 -18.96
CA GLU A 350 6.95 16.31 -19.37
C GLU A 350 6.43 16.00 -20.80
N GLN A 351 6.77 16.86 -21.76
CA GLN A 351 6.27 16.75 -23.14
C GLN A 351 7.15 15.89 -24.04
N GLY A 352 6.53 15.18 -24.98
CA GLY A 352 7.21 14.42 -26.04
C GLY A 352 7.55 12.97 -25.69
N ALA A 353 7.95 12.22 -26.72
CA ALA A 353 8.13 10.76 -26.65
C ALA A 353 9.18 10.32 -25.62
N ALA A 354 10.32 11.02 -25.55
CA ALA A 354 11.41 10.70 -24.63
C ALA A 354 11.04 10.94 -23.16
N ALA A 355 10.36 12.06 -22.87
CA ALA A 355 9.89 12.38 -21.52
C ALA A 355 8.86 11.35 -21.05
N LEU A 356 7.87 11.04 -21.90
CA LEU A 356 6.86 10.01 -21.61
C LEU A 356 7.46 8.61 -21.41
N PHE A 357 8.41 8.24 -22.25
CA PHE A 357 9.09 6.96 -22.13
C PHE A 357 9.80 6.84 -20.78
N ARG A 358 10.45 7.92 -20.31
CA ARG A 358 11.08 7.98 -18.97
C ARG A 358 10.06 8.05 -17.85
N LEU A 359 8.97 8.82 -18.01
CA LEU A 359 7.87 8.91 -17.04
C LEU A 359 7.29 7.53 -16.73
N ALA A 360 7.20 6.66 -17.73
CA ALA A 360 6.75 5.29 -17.57
C ALA A 360 7.65 4.42 -16.66
N TYR A 361 8.88 4.82 -16.35
CA TYR A 361 9.73 4.12 -15.36
C TYR A 361 9.32 4.42 -13.93
N GLY A 362 8.64 5.55 -13.69
CA GLY A 362 8.02 5.88 -12.41
C GLY A 362 6.77 5.03 -12.16
N ARG A 363 6.42 4.80 -10.89
CA ARG A 363 5.29 3.95 -10.41
C ARG A 363 5.39 2.45 -10.72
N PHE A 364 4.81 1.68 -9.82
CA PHE A 364 4.84 0.22 -9.71
C PHE A 364 4.18 -0.61 -10.82
N HIS A 365 3.49 0.00 -11.80
CA HIS A 365 2.68 -0.73 -12.78
C HIS A 365 3.47 -1.70 -13.68
N PHE A 366 4.80 -1.62 -13.77
CA PHE A 366 5.60 -2.58 -14.54
C PHE A 366 5.52 -4.02 -14.00
N PHE A 367 5.10 -4.21 -12.73
CA PHE A 367 5.14 -5.48 -12.03
C PHE A 367 4.47 -6.63 -12.80
N TRP A 368 3.35 -6.40 -13.50
CA TRP A 368 2.67 -7.45 -14.26
C TRP A 368 3.55 -8.04 -15.37
N ALA A 369 4.36 -7.20 -16.04
CA ALA A 369 5.28 -7.64 -17.08
C ALA A 369 6.43 -8.51 -16.55
N THR A 370 6.77 -8.38 -15.26
CA THR A 370 7.79 -9.23 -14.60
C THR A 370 7.34 -10.69 -14.43
N LEU A 371 6.06 -11.02 -14.71
CA LEU A 371 5.61 -12.39 -14.78
C LEU A 371 6.12 -13.12 -16.04
N LEU A 372 6.49 -12.40 -17.10
CA LEU A 372 6.84 -12.98 -18.41
C LEU A 372 8.25 -13.61 -18.50
N PRO A 373 9.33 -13.05 -17.91
CA PRO A 373 10.68 -13.62 -17.96
C PRO A 373 10.80 -15.13 -17.67
N PRO A 374 10.20 -15.69 -16.59
CA PRO A 374 10.27 -17.14 -16.36
C PRO A 374 9.63 -17.96 -17.49
N TRP A 375 8.60 -17.43 -18.16
CA TRP A 375 7.94 -18.13 -19.26
C TRP A 375 8.65 -17.97 -20.60
N LEU A 376 9.37 -16.86 -20.82
CA LEU A 376 10.33 -16.73 -21.91
C LEU A 376 11.42 -17.81 -21.79
N ALA A 377 12.01 -17.95 -20.60
CA ALA A 377 12.98 -18.99 -20.31
C ALA A 377 12.40 -20.40 -20.49
N ALA A 378 11.18 -20.65 -20.01
CA ALA A 378 10.46 -21.91 -20.23
C ALA A 378 10.27 -22.21 -21.73
N THR A 379 9.90 -21.20 -22.52
CA THR A 379 9.72 -21.32 -23.96
C THR A 379 11.03 -21.68 -24.67
N LEU A 380 12.12 -21.00 -24.31
CA LEU A 380 13.45 -21.30 -24.82
C LEU A 380 13.90 -22.73 -24.46
N ALA A 381 13.59 -23.19 -23.23
CA ALA A 381 13.87 -24.57 -22.83
C ALA A 381 13.17 -25.60 -23.73
N VAL A 382 11.89 -25.35 -24.04
CA VAL A 382 11.10 -26.23 -24.94
C VAL A 382 11.63 -26.18 -26.37
N ALA A 383 12.12 -25.03 -26.83
CA ALA A 383 12.70 -24.85 -28.16
C ALA A 383 14.04 -25.57 -28.32
N LEU A 384 14.96 -25.39 -27.36
CA LEU A 384 16.33 -25.89 -27.44
C LEU A 384 16.50 -27.35 -27.01
N ARG A 385 15.51 -27.91 -26.31
CA ARG A 385 15.46 -29.33 -25.89
C ARG A 385 16.75 -29.76 -25.19
N ARG A 386 17.61 -30.55 -25.85
CA ARG A 386 18.86 -31.10 -25.26
C ARG A 386 19.86 -30.02 -24.84
N ARG A 387 19.87 -28.86 -25.52
CA ARG A 387 20.78 -27.73 -25.22
C ARG A 387 20.22 -26.77 -24.17
N ALA A 388 18.98 -26.97 -23.73
CA ALA A 388 18.25 -26.03 -22.88
C ALA A 388 18.97 -25.69 -21.57
N ALA A 389 19.45 -26.67 -20.81
CA ALA A 389 20.04 -26.41 -19.50
C ALA A 389 21.29 -25.52 -19.57
N ARG A 390 22.17 -25.76 -20.55
CA ARG A 390 23.38 -24.94 -20.74
C ARG A 390 23.04 -23.53 -21.20
N ALA A 391 22.16 -23.41 -22.20
CA ALA A 391 21.74 -22.12 -22.73
C ALA A 391 21.02 -21.27 -21.66
N LEU A 392 20.12 -21.89 -20.89
CA LEU A 392 19.41 -21.20 -19.81
C LEU A 392 20.33 -20.81 -18.66
N ALA A 393 21.32 -21.63 -18.29
CA ALA A 393 22.29 -21.24 -17.28
C ALA A 393 23.13 -20.03 -17.72
N ALA A 394 23.62 -20.04 -18.98
CA ALA A 394 24.36 -18.91 -19.54
C ALA A 394 23.48 -17.64 -19.63
N LEU A 395 22.24 -17.77 -20.09
CA LEU A 395 21.29 -16.66 -20.16
C LEU A 395 20.94 -16.13 -18.76
N LEU A 396 20.78 -17.01 -17.77
CA LEU A 396 20.53 -16.62 -16.39
C LEU A 396 21.70 -15.80 -15.85
N LEU A 397 22.95 -16.24 -16.04
CA LEU A 397 24.12 -15.49 -15.62
C LEU A 397 24.17 -14.09 -16.26
N ALA A 398 23.93 -14.01 -17.58
CA ALA A 398 23.85 -12.73 -18.28
C ALA A 398 22.71 -11.85 -17.75
N ALA A 399 21.54 -12.44 -17.47
CA ALA A 399 20.40 -11.74 -16.92
C ALA A 399 20.65 -11.26 -15.48
N LEU A 400 21.39 -12.00 -14.66
CA LEU A 400 21.77 -11.58 -13.31
C LEU A 400 22.80 -10.44 -13.34
N ALA A 401 23.77 -10.50 -14.25
CA ALA A 401 24.70 -9.38 -14.46
C ALA A 401 23.96 -8.12 -14.92
N LEU A 402 23.02 -8.27 -15.86
CA LEU A 402 22.16 -7.18 -16.29
C LEU A 402 21.27 -6.66 -15.15
N ALA A 403 20.68 -7.56 -14.38
CA ALA A 403 19.84 -7.20 -13.24
C ALA A 403 20.62 -6.38 -12.20
N ALA A 404 21.88 -6.76 -11.92
CA ALA A 404 22.77 -5.99 -11.06
C ALA A 404 23.07 -4.60 -11.65
N ALA A 405 23.43 -4.52 -12.94
CA ALA A 405 23.70 -3.25 -13.61
C ALA A 405 22.48 -2.31 -13.67
N ARG A 406 21.27 -2.88 -13.66
CA ARG A 406 20.00 -2.14 -13.69
C ARG A 406 19.35 -2.00 -12.31
N GLY A 407 20.11 -2.23 -11.23
CA GLY A 407 19.67 -2.00 -9.85
C GLY A 407 18.51 -2.88 -9.36
N VAL A 408 18.27 -4.04 -9.98
CA VAL A 408 17.23 -5.00 -9.53
C VAL A 408 17.50 -5.45 -8.10
N PHE A 409 18.77 -5.57 -7.70
CA PHE A 409 19.20 -6.00 -6.37
C PHE A 409 19.34 -4.86 -5.36
N ASP A 410 19.08 -3.59 -5.74
CA ASP A 410 19.27 -2.41 -4.88
C ASP A 410 18.11 -2.20 -3.89
N VAL A 411 17.64 -3.30 -3.31
CA VAL A 411 16.52 -3.37 -2.39
C VAL A 411 16.75 -2.46 -1.18
N ALA A 412 17.88 -2.62 -0.50
CA ALA A 412 18.20 -1.84 0.70
C ALA A 412 18.33 -0.33 0.42
N ALA A 413 18.95 0.04 -0.70
CA ALA A 413 19.13 1.44 -1.08
C ALA A 413 17.78 2.12 -1.31
N TYR A 414 16.86 1.43 -1.99
CA TYR A 414 15.51 1.91 -2.23
C TYR A 414 14.70 2.11 -0.93
N TYR A 415 14.64 1.11 -0.04
CA TYR A 415 13.86 1.27 1.20
C TYR A 415 14.47 2.34 2.11
N ARG A 416 15.80 2.49 2.13
CA ARG A 416 16.48 3.56 2.85
C ARG A 416 16.15 4.95 2.28
N SER A 417 16.13 5.11 0.96
CA SER A 417 15.76 6.39 0.35
C SER A 417 14.28 6.73 0.59
N ALA A 418 13.39 5.74 0.49
CA ALA A 418 11.99 5.89 0.86
C ALA A 418 11.86 6.34 2.32
N SER A 419 12.53 5.68 3.26
CA SER A 419 12.56 6.07 4.68
C SER A 419 13.01 7.52 4.91
N ALA A 420 14.06 7.96 4.20
CA ALA A 420 14.56 9.33 4.29
C ALA A 420 13.53 10.35 3.78
N PHE A 421 12.81 10.03 2.70
CA PHE A 421 11.69 10.84 2.21
C PHE A 421 10.57 10.92 3.25
N ARG A 422 10.15 9.77 3.80
CA ARG A 422 9.08 9.68 4.83
C ARG A 422 9.41 10.45 6.11
N ALA A 423 10.68 10.51 6.48
CA ALA A 423 11.12 11.29 7.63
C ALA A 423 10.85 12.81 7.45
N GLY A 424 10.87 13.32 6.21
CA GLY A 424 10.48 14.70 5.90
C GLY A 424 9.00 14.96 6.18
N GLU A 425 8.14 14.05 5.77
CA GLU A 425 6.69 14.12 6.00
C GLU A 425 6.36 14.04 7.50
N ILE A 426 6.99 13.12 8.24
CA ILE A 426 6.86 13.02 9.70
C ILE A 426 7.24 14.33 10.37
N ARG A 427 8.39 14.93 10.00
CA ARG A 427 8.82 16.23 10.55
C ARG A 427 7.87 17.36 10.20
N CYS A 428 7.20 17.30 9.05
CA CYS A 428 6.19 18.29 8.72
C CYS A 428 4.96 18.17 9.63
N LEU A 429 4.39 16.96 9.72
CA LEU A 429 3.24 16.68 10.58
C LEU A 429 3.56 17.04 12.04
N ALA A 430 4.68 16.56 12.56
CA ALA A 430 5.09 16.80 13.95
C ALA A 430 5.29 18.28 14.30
N ARG A 431 5.61 19.14 13.32
CA ARG A 431 5.77 20.60 13.55
C ARG A 431 4.46 21.36 13.58
N GLN A 432 3.42 20.86 12.93
CA GLN A 432 2.14 21.57 12.79
C GLN A 432 1.05 21.00 13.69
N LEU A 433 1.14 19.73 14.06
CA LEU A 433 0.23 19.11 15.02
C LEU A 433 0.33 19.84 16.37
N GLY A 434 -0.79 20.44 16.80
CA GLY A 434 -0.88 21.21 18.03
C GLY A 434 -0.77 22.72 17.87
N SER A 435 -0.49 23.21 16.65
CA SER A 435 -0.39 24.65 16.36
C SER A 435 -1.75 25.37 16.33
N GLY A 436 -2.87 24.65 16.32
CA GLY A 436 -4.21 25.21 16.12
C GLY A 436 -4.49 25.69 14.69
N GLN A 437 -3.53 25.59 13.78
CA GLN A 437 -3.63 25.94 12.37
C GLN A 437 -3.92 24.69 11.50
N PRO A 438 -4.43 24.87 10.26
CA PRO A 438 -4.52 23.77 9.30
C PRO A 438 -3.16 23.07 9.12
N VAL A 439 -3.18 21.74 8.99
CA VAL A 439 -1.96 20.95 8.78
C VAL A 439 -1.67 20.91 7.29
N LEU A 440 -0.74 21.75 6.84
CA LEU A 440 -0.34 21.94 5.45
C LEU A 440 1.06 21.35 5.22
N CYS A 441 1.15 20.17 4.64
CA CYS A 441 2.44 19.53 4.37
C CYS A 441 2.76 19.46 2.87
N PRO A 442 3.65 20.34 2.36
CA PRO A 442 4.09 20.30 0.97
C PRO A 442 4.71 18.95 0.65
N GLY A 443 4.29 18.33 -0.46
CA GLY A 443 4.69 16.97 -0.84
C GLY A 443 3.58 15.92 -0.69
N PHE A 444 2.49 16.23 0.01
CA PHE A 444 1.26 15.46 -0.06
C PHE A 444 0.27 15.98 -1.13
N ASP A 445 0.61 17.04 -1.85
CA ASP A 445 -0.27 17.70 -2.82
C ASP A 445 -0.76 16.73 -3.92
N ALA A 446 0.04 15.70 -4.23
CA ALA A 446 -0.28 14.64 -5.18
C ALA A 446 -1.57 13.87 -4.84
N VAL A 447 -2.05 13.91 -3.59
CA VAL A 447 -3.29 13.23 -3.19
C VAL A 447 -4.53 14.13 -3.23
N GLY A 448 -4.37 15.42 -3.49
CA GLY A 448 -5.47 16.40 -3.53
C GLY A 448 -6.06 16.72 -2.16
N ILE A 449 -5.29 16.53 -1.08
CA ILE A 449 -5.66 16.91 0.29
C ILE A 449 -4.84 18.15 0.64
N THR A 450 -5.51 19.27 0.87
CA THR A 450 -4.86 20.54 1.21
C THR A 450 -4.69 20.72 2.72
N ASP A 451 -5.58 20.15 3.53
CA ASP A 451 -5.52 20.18 5.00
C ASP A 451 -5.67 18.77 5.58
N PHE A 452 -4.66 18.32 6.32
CA PHE A 452 -4.59 17.00 6.93
C PHE A 452 -5.25 16.89 8.31
N THR A 453 -5.75 18.00 8.87
CA THR A 453 -6.34 18.05 10.21
C THR A 453 -7.46 17.01 10.37
N ARG A 454 -8.40 16.98 9.42
CA ARG A 454 -9.52 16.03 9.43
C ARG A 454 -9.05 14.58 9.37
N ALA A 455 -8.12 14.28 8.47
CA ALA A 455 -7.59 12.93 8.29
C ALA A 455 -6.88 12.44 9.57
N TYR A 456 -6.09 13.31 10.19
CA TYR A 456 -5.41 13.01 11.45
C TYR A 456 -6.41 12.81 12.59
N LEU A 457 -7.41 13.69 12.77
CA LEU A 457 -8.47 13.53 13.77
C LEU A 457 -9.20 12.20 13.63
N HIS A 458 -9.57 11.82 12.41
CA HIS A 458 -10.19 10.53 12.17
C HIS A 458 -9.24 9.38 12.51
N ALA A 459 -7.97 9.47 12.11
CA ALA A 459 -6.95 8.47 12.45
C ALA A 459 -6.83 8.27 13.97
N ARG A 460 -6.91 9.35 14.76
CA ARG A 460 -6.96 9.26 16.22
C ARG A 460 -8.20 8.53 16.71
N ARG A 461 -9.39 8.91 16.21
CA ARG A 461 -10.67 8.29 16.61
C ARG A 461 -10.70 6.78 16.35
N VAL A 462 -10.15 6.33 15.23
CA VAL A 462 -10.11 4.90 14.88
C VAL A 462 -8.87 4.16 15.42
N GLY A 463 -8.06 4.82 16.25
CA GLY A 463 -6.89 4.21 16.89
C GLY A 463 -5.79 3.78 15.91
N ALA A 464 -5.54 4.56 14.86
CA ALA A 464 -4.48 4.27 13.90
C ALA A 464 -3.10 4.24 14.58
N SER A 465 -2.27 3.27 14.22
CA SER A 465 -0.99 2.99 14.89
C SER A 465 -0.02 4.17 14.88
N PHE A 466 0.10 4.86 13.74
CA PHE A 466 1.05 5.96 13.56
C PHE A 466 0.80 7.15 14.50
N VAL A 467 -0.44 7.34 14.96
CA VAL A 467 -0.82 8.42 15.89
C VAL A 467 -0.02 8.33 17.20
N ARG A 468 0.36 7.13 17.62
CA ARG A 468 1.15 6.90 18.86
C ARG A 468 2.52 7.57 18.83
N TYR A 469 3.09 7.75 17.64
CA TYR A 469 4.44 8.31 17.44
C TYR A 469 4.41 9.74 16.92
N LEU A 470 3.22 10.26 16.61
CA LEU A 470 2.96 11.65 16.25
C LEU A 470 1.99 12.25 17.27
N PRO A 471 2.36 12.36 18.56
CA PRO A 471 1.48 12.96 19.57
C PRO A 471 1.30 14.45 19.30
N ILE A 472 0.13 14.97 19.66
CA ILE A 472 -0.06 16.42 19.77
C ILE A 472 0.66 16.85 21.05
N ALA A 473 1.86 17.42 20.89
CA ALA A 473 2.61 18.02 21.99
C ALA A 473 2.62 19.54 21.79
N GLY A 474 2.51 20.32 22.86
CA GLY A 474 2.74 21.76 22.78
C GLY A 474 4.20 22.04 22.41
N ARG A 475 4.49 22.32 21.14
CA ARG A 475 5.80 22.81 20.68
C ARG A 475 5.59 23.89 19.61
N ASP A 476 6.33 24.99 19.77
CA ASP A 476 6.31 26.23 18.98
C ASP A 476 4.93 26.69 18.52
N GLY A 477 4.25 27.45 19.39
CA GLY A 477 2.88 27.91 19.19
C GLY A 477 1.89 27.01 19.93
N PHE A 478 1.52 27.41 21.15
CA PHE A 478 0.57 26.68 22.00
C PHE A 478 -0.86 26.85 21.46
N GLY A 479 -1.17 26.21 20.32
CA GLY A 479 -2.49 26.26 19.70
C GLY A 479 -3.01 27.65 19.36
N HIS A 480 -4.31 27.71 19.09
CA HIS A 480 -5.05 28.97 19.04
C HIS A 480 -5.47 29.36 20.46
N GLU A 481 -4.86 30.42 21.00
CA GLU A 481 -5.11 30.87 22.37
C GLU A 481 -6.60 31.25 22.55
N MET A 482 -7.21 30.62 23.56
CA MET A 482 -8.59 30.86 23.96
C MET A 482 -8.65 31.73 25.20
N LEU A 483 -7.69 31.56 26.10
CA LEU A 483 -7.60 32.28 27.36
C LEU A 483 -6.12 32.40 27.76
N ARG A 484 -5.72 33.56 28.27
CA ARG A 484 -4.46 33.79 28.97
C ARG A 484 -4.74 34.60 30.22
N LEU A 485 -4.32 34.09 31.37
CA LEU A 485 -4.48 34.73 32.66
C LEU A 485 -3.11 34.93 33.31
N GLU A 486 -2.90 36.15 33.77
CA GLU A 486 -1.81 36.54 34.66
C GLU A 486 -2.28 36.42 36.13
N PRO A 487 -1.37 36.40 37.13
CA PRO A 487 -1.72 36.04 38.51
C PRO A 487 -2.87 36.87 39.11
N GLY A 488 -2.95 38.17 38.78
CA GLY A 488 -3.99 39.07 39.27
C GLY A 488 -5.37 38.88 38.64
N GLN A 489 -5.48 38.07 37.60
CA GLN A 489 -6.74 37.78 36.89
C GLN A 489 -7.37 36.45 37.35
N MET A 490 -6.67 35.67 38.17
CA MET A 490 -7.10 34.34 38.62
C MET A 490 -7.88 34.44 39.92
N GLN A 491 -9.15 34.03 39.90
CA GLN A 491 -10.02 34.01 41.08
C GLN A 491 -10.02 32.63 41.72
N TRP A 492 -9.18 32.47 42.76
CA TRP A 492 -9.05 31.23 43.50
C TRP A 492 -10.14 31.09 44.56
N GLN A 493 -10.72 29.90 44.66
CA GLN A 493 -11.57 29.50 45.78
C GLN A 493 -10.76 28.60 46.71
N GLN A 494 -11.09 28.62 48.01
CA GLN A 494 -10.38 27.83 49.04
C GLN A 494 -8.85 28.08 49.05
N ALA A 495 -8.44 29.31 48.73
CA ALA A 495 -7.06 29.76 48.85
C ALA A 495 -7.01 31.17 49.47
N ARG A 496 -5.95 31.46 50.22
CA ARG A 496 -5.71 32.77 50.83
C ARG A 496 -4.44 33.39 50.24
N GLN A 497 -4.53 34.64 49.81
CA GLN A 497 -3.37 35.39 49.30
C GLN A 497 -2.43 35.81 50.44
N LEU A 498 -1.13 35.66 50.21
CA LEU A 498 -0.02 36.06 51.06
C LEU A 498 0.60 37.38 50.55
N GLU A 499 1.34 38.08 51.41
CA GLU A 499 1.88 39.44 51.13
C GLU A 499 2.90 39.47 49.98
N ASP A 500 3.55 38.34 49.68
CA ASP A 500 4.56 38.16 48.63
C ASP A 500 3.98 37.66 47.28
N GLY A 501 2.65 37.64 47.18
CA GLY A 501 1.93 37.18 45.99
C GLY A 501 1.80 35.65 45.88
N TRP A 502 2.20 34.91 46.91
CA TRP A 502 1.89 33.48 47.03
C TRP A 502 0.45 33.24 47.52
N LEU A 503 -0.04 32.03 47.30
CA LEU A 503 -1.34 31.56 47.75
C LEU A 503 -1.16 30.39 48.71
N GLN A 504 -1.86 30.43 49.83
CA GLN A 504 -1.98 29.31 50.76
C GLN A 504 -3.28 28.56 50.46
N GLY A 505 -3.18 27.31 50.01
CA GLY A 505 -4.33 26.41 49.85
C GLY A 505 -4.94 26.04 51.20
N LEU A 506 -6.27 26.11 51.29
CA LEU A 506 -7.05 25.82 52.52
C LEU A 506 -7.65 24.40 52.54
N GLY A 507 -7.28 23.54 51.58
CA GLY A 507 -7.66 22.12 51.52
C GLY A 507 -8.06 21.64 50.12
N ASP A 508 -8.83 22.44 49.38
CA ASP A 508 -9.29 22.15 48.02
C ASP A 508 -9.23 23.42 47.15
N ALA A 509 -8.03 23.98 47.01
CA ALA A 509 -7.84 25.20 46.23
C ALA A 509 -8.22 24.96 44.76
N GLN A 510 -9.16 25.73 44.23
CA GLN A 510 -9.68 25.54 42.89
C GLN A 510 -9.81 26.85 42.14
N LEU A 511 -9.54 26.82 40.82
CA LEU A 511 -9.73 27.91 39.89
C LEU A 511 -10.69 27.48 38.79
N LEU A 512 -11.80 28.21 38.64
CA LEU A 512 -12.72 28.03 37.53
C LEU A 512 -12.29 28.89 36.34
N LEU A 513 -12.24 28.28 35.16
CA LEU A 513 -11.78 28.90 33.92
C LEU A 513 -12.91 28.90 32.92
N ALA A 514 -13.40 30.09 32.57
CA ALA A 514 -14.40 30.27 31.52
C ALA A 514 -13.73 30.44 30.15
N MET A 515 -14.23 29.71 29.14
CA MET A 515 -13.73 29.72 27.76
C MET A 515 -14.84 30.22 26.81
N PRO A 516 -14.49 30.74 25.61
CA PRO A 516 -15.48 31.02 24.58
C PRO A 516 -16.23 29.74 24.16
N ALA A 517 -17.56 29.74 24.26
CA ALA A 517 -18.40 28.55 24.08
C ALA A 517 -18.37 27.98 22.66
N ASP A 518 -18.34 28.83 21.66
CA ASP A 518 -18.16 28.46 20.25
C ASP A 518 -16.83 27.72 20.04
N ARG A 519 -15.74 28.24 20.59
CA ARG A 519 -14.41 27.63 20.47
C ARG A 519 -14.28 26.35 21.27
N ALA A 520 -14.83 26.29 22.49
CA ALA A 520 -14.83 25.08 23.31
C ALA A 520 -15.62 23.93 22.65
N ALA A 521 -16.77 24.24 22.05
CA ALA A 521 -17.57 23.26 21.32
C ALA A 521 -16.88 22.74 20.04
N ALA A 522 -16.13 23.61 19.35
CA ALA A 522 -15.38 23.25 18.15
C ALA A 522 -14.03 22.58 18.46
N CYS A 523 -13.50 22.70 19.67
CA CYS A 523 -12.19 22.17 19.99
C CYS A 523 -12.22 20.65 20.18
N ARG A 524 -11.30 19.94 19.52
CA ARG A 524 -11.17 18.48 19.66
C ARG A 524 -10.01 18.08 20.58
N VAL A 525 -8.98 18.92 20.62
CA VAL A 525 -7.84 18.75 21.52
C VAL A 525 -7.51 20.07 22.17
N LEU A 526 -7.71 20.15 23.48
CA LEU A 526 -7.46 21.32 24.30
C LEU A 526 -6.11 21.18 25.01
N GLY A 527 -5.34 22.26 25.03
CA GLY A 527 -4.14 22.40 25.82
C GLY A 527 -4.39 23.37 26.97
N VAL A 528 -3.92 23.02 28.17
CA VAL A 528 -3.80 23.96 29.29
C VAL A 528 -2.37 23.94 29.80
N GLN A 529 -1.72 25.11 29.83
CA GLN A 529 -0.38 25.30 30.36
C GLN A 529 -0.44 26.20 31.59
N ALA A 530 0.22 25.78 32.67
CA ALA A 530 0.37 26.55 33.89
C ALA A 530 1.86 26.63 34.27
N LEU A 531 2.38 27.83 34.52
CA LEU A 531 3.68 28.02 35.15
C LEU A 531 3.49 28.05 36.67
N LEU A 532 3.70 26.90 37.32
CA LEU A 532 3.40 26.69 38.73
C LEU A 532 4.68 26.67 39.58
N ARG A 533 4.71 27.48 40.63
CA ARG A 533 5.65 27.35 41.75
C ARG A 533 4.91 26.79 42.95
N ALA A 534 5.56 25.91 43.69
CA ALA A 534 4.96 25.29 44.85
C ALA A 534 6.00 25.08 45.96
N GLY A 535 5.59 25.31 47.20
CA GLY A 535 6.43 25.09 48.39
C GLY A 535 6.67 23.61 48.69
N GLN A 536 5.85 22.72 48.12
CA GLN A 536 5.92 21.27 48.31
C GLN A 536 5.63 20.54 47.00
N SER A 537 6.16 19.33 46.84
CA SER A 537 5.88 18.49 45.68
C SER A 537 4.44 17.99 45.77
N GLY A 538 3.77 17.88 44.63
CA GLY A 538 2.35 17.53 44.61
C GLY A 538 1.86 17.17 43.22
N VAL A 539 0.54 17.18 43.08
CA VAL A 539 -0.15 16.89 41.83
C VAL A 539 -1.12 18.03 41.56
N ALA A 540 -1.04 18.58 40.35
CA ALA A 540 -2.04 19.48 39.83
C ALA A 540 -3.06 18.67 39.02
N GLN A 541 -4.34 18.96 39.20
CA GLN A 541 -5.45 18.24 38.59
C GLN A 541 -6.34 19.19 37.81
N LEU A 542 -6.58 18.88 36.55
CA LEU A 542 -7.46 19.66 35.68
C LEU A 542 -8.71 18.85 35.37
N PHE A 543 -9.87 19.35 35.80
CA PHE A 543 -11.17 18.82 35.49
C PHE A 543 -11.75 19.51 34.26
N TYR A 544 -12.46 18.73 33.45
CA TYR A 544 -13.10 19.20 32.24
C TYR A 544 -14.47 18.53 32.08
N ARG A 545 -15.34 19.17 31.31
CA ARG A 545 -16.69 18.68 31.02
C ARG A 545 -16.85 18.43 29.53
N LEU A 546 -17.35 17.24 29.20
CA LEU A 546 -17.78 16.95 27.83
C LEU A 546 -19.10 17.66 27.55
N ARG A 547 -19.35 17.95 26.28
CA ARG A 547 -20.60 18.59 25.85
C ARG A 547 -21.83 17.83 26.38
N GLY A 548 -22.75 18.54 27.02
CA GLY A 548 -23.97 17.99 27.63
C GLY A 548 -23.79 17.46 29.06
N GLN A 549 -22.59 17.49 29.64
CA GLN A 549 -22.34 17.05 31.01
C GLN A 549 -22.65 18.17 32.02
N ALA A 550 -23.39 17.89 33.08
CA ALA A 550 -23.89 18.89 34.03
C ALA A 550 -22.88 19.32 35.12
N GLY A 551 -21.83 18.54 35.39
CA GLY A 551 -20.87 18.83 36.47
C GLY A 551 -19.50 18.16 36.28
N PHE A 552 -18.54 18.52 37.13
CA PHE A 552 -17.21 17.91 37.14
C PHE A 552 -17.22 16.55 37.84
N GLU A 553 -16.46 15.61 37.29
CA GLU A 553 -16.31 14.26 37.81
C GLU A 553 -14.83 13.87 37.84
N GLU A 554 -14.42 13.10 38.84
CA GLU A 554 -13.02 12.71 39.00
C GLU A 554 -12.51 11.84 37.84
N GLY A 555 -13.38 10.99 37.26
CA GLY A 555 -13.09 10.24 36.05
C GLY A 555 -12.87 11.11 34.80
N ARG A 556 -13.18 12.42 34.86
CA ARG A 556 -12.99 13.42 33.81
C ARG A 556 -12.01 14.50 34.26
N SER A 557 -10.84 14.04 34.70
CA SER A 557 -9.73 14.89 35.09
C SER A 557 -8.40 14.36 34.58
N VAL A 558 -7.40 15.24 34.49
CA VAL A 558 -6.01 14.91 34.15
C VAL A 558 -5.13 15.36 35.29
N ARG A 559 -4.33 14.44 35.82
CA ARG A 559 -3.39 14.69 36.94
C ARG A 559 -1.96 14.80 36.42
N LYS A 560 -1.21 15.79 36.90
CA LYS A 560 0.20 16.02 36.55
C LYS A 560 1.04 16.28 37.81
N PRO A 561 2.06 15.44 38.08
CA PRO A 561 2.93 15.66 39.22
C PRO A 561 3.90 16.82 38.95
N TYR A 562 4.32 17.49 40.03
CA TYR A 562 5.33 18.53 39.98
C TYR A 562 6.24 18.47 41.22
N ALA A 563 7.47 18.98 41.08
CA ALA A 563 8.42 19.07 42.17
C ALA A 563 8.33 20.42 42.88
N ALA A 564 8.57 20.43 44.19
CA ALA A 564 8.66 21.65 44.98
C ALA A 564 9.77 22.58 44.46
N SER A 565 9.43 23.85 44.21
CA SER A 565 10.40 24.91 44.01
C SER A 565 9.74 26.27 44.17
N ARG A 566 10.34 27.14 45.01
CA ARG A 566 9.97 28.56 45.10
C ARG A 566 10.68 29.43 44.06
N GLU A 567 11.84 28.99 43.58
CA GLU A 567 12.67 29.77 42.65
C GLU A 567 12.33 29.49 41.18
N ARG A 568 12.07 28.22 40.84
CA ARG A 568 11.81 27.80 39.46
C ARG A 568 10.35 27.41 39.29
N ALA A 569 9.65 28.05 38.35
CA ALA A 569 8.32 27.61 37.95
C ALA A 569 8.43 26.29 37.17
N ALA A 570 7.60 25.32 37.54
CA ALA A 570 7.36 24.11 36.79
C ALA A 570 6.31 24.40 35.70
N LEU A 571 6.63 24.10 34.44
CA LEU A 571 5.65 24.12 33.36
C LEU A 571 4.80 22.86 33.45
N ILE A 572 3.53 23.02 33.82
CA ILE A 572 2.54 21.95 33.86
C ILE A 572 1.68 22.05 32.62
N GLU A 573 1.68 20.98 31.80
CA GLU A 573 0.88 20.91 30.58
C GLU A 573 -0.13 19.77 30.66
N PHE A 574 -1.40 20.13 30.50
CA PHE A 574 -2.53 19.23 30.36
C PHE A 574 -2.98 19.20 28.91
N VAL A 575 -3.25 18.01 28.39
CA VAL A 575 -3.85 17.81 27.07
C VAL A 575 -5.13 17.03 27.26
N ILE A 576 -6.25 17.60 26.83
CA ILE A 576 -7.58 17.02 26.94
C ILE A 576 -8.10 16.73 25.55
N GLU A 577 -8.67 15.54 25.36
CA GLU A 577 -9.25 15.10 24.10
C GLU A 577 -10.77 14.96 24.24
N SER A 578 -11.49 15.59 23.32
CA SER A 578 -12.93 15.41 23.20
C SER A 578 -13.34 15.21 21.73
N PRO A 579 -13.98 14.08 21.39
CA PRO A 579 -14.46 13.86 20.03
C PRO A 579 -15.64 14.78 19.64
N GLU A 580 -16.40 15.28 20.61
CA GLU A 580 -17.64 16.05 20.41
C GLU A 580 -17.55 17.52 20.83
N GLY A 581 -16.41 17.93 21.39
CA GLY A 581 -16.22 19.25 21.98
C GLY A 581 -16.36 19.26 23.51
N LEU A 582 -16.05 20.40 24.10
CA LEU A 582 -16.03 20.61 25.55
C LEU A 582 -17.10 21.64 25.93
N GLU A 583 -17.59 21.55 27.16
CA GLU A 583 -18.29 22.68 27.78
C GLU A 583 -17.30 23.84 28.00
N PRO A 584 -17.78 25.11 28.03
CA PRO A 584 -16.94 26.30 28.12
C PRO A 584 -16.33 26.55 29.51
N GLU A 585 -16.12 25.51 30.31
CA GLU A 585 -15.67 25.66 31.69
C GLU A 585 -14.70 24.54 32.08
N LEU A 586 -13.60 24.91 32.74
CA LEU A 586 -12.63 23.99 33.33
C LEU A 586 -12.45 24.32 34.81
N ARG A 587 -12.03 23.33 35.60
CA ARG A 587 -11.61 23.52 36.99
C ARG A 587 -10.16 23.06 37.13
N LEU A 588 -9.27 23.96 37.57
CA LEU A 588 -7.87 23.65 37.87
C LEU A 588 -7.66 23.64 39.39
N ASP A 589 -7.17 22.51 39.88
CA ASP A 589 -6.74 22.32 41.25
C ASP A 589 -5.20 22.26 41.24
N PRO A 590 -4.50 23.24 41.80
CA PRO A 590 -3.07 23.42 41.60
C PRO A 590 -2.23 22.53 42.54
N LEU A 591 -2.84 22.01 43.62
CA LEU A 591 -2.24 21.14 44.61
C LEU A 591 -3.31 20.29 45.32
N GLU A 592 -2.93 19.11 45.79
CA GLU A 592 -3.77 18.28 46.66
C GLU A 592 -3.58 18.68 48.13
N GLY A 593 -4.66 19.13 48.79
CA GLY A 593 -4.66 19.45 50.23
C GLY A 593 -4.25 20.89 50.57
N GLN A 594 -3.45 21.05 51.63
CA GLN A 594 -2.96 22.36 52.10
C GLN A 594 -1.52 22.57 51.67
N GLY A 595 -1.18 23.77 51.19
CA GLY A 595 0.19 24.12 50.81
C GLY A 595 0.31 25.48 50.13
N GLU A 596 1.53 25.99 50.05
CA GLU A 596 1.83 27.24 49.34
C GLU A 596 2.10 27.00 47.86
N PHE A 597 1.47 27.82 47.01
CA PHE A 597 1.67 27.78 45.57
C PHE A 597 1.54 29.17 44.95
N ARG A 598 2.02 29.31 43.72
CA ARG A 598 1.85 30.49 42.89
C ARG A 598 1.79 30.07 41.43
N VAL A 599 0.77 30.53 40.71
CA VAL A 599 0.68 30.33 39.26
C VAL A 599 1.09 31.64 38.61
N ASP A 600 2.25 31.64 37.96
CA ASP A 600 2.83 32.81 37.30
C ASP A 600 2.10 33.14 35.99
N GLU A 601 1.62 32.12 35.28
CA GLU A 601 0.90 32.27 34.02
C GLU A 601 0.01 31.05 33.81
N LEU A 602 -1.20 31.26 33.28
CA LEU A 602 -2.07 30.20 32.82
C LEU A 602 -2.56 30.48 31.40
N ARG A 603 -2.44 29.49 30.52
CA ARG A 603 -2.85 29.57 29.13
C ARG A 603 -3.76 28.40 28.79
N VAL A 604 -4.85 28.68 28.10
CA VAL A 604 -5.75 27.69 27.51
C VAL A 604 -5.79 27.93 26.02
N ALA A 605 -5.58 26.87 25.24
CA ALA A 605 -5.59 26.96 23.81
C ALA A 605 -6.23 25.74 23.17
N CYS A 606 -6.84 25.96 22.00
CA CYS A 606 -7.24 24.84 21.17
C CYS A 606 -6.05 24.40 20.32
N LEU A 607 -5.53 23.21 20.61
CA LEU A 607 -4.39 22.61 19.90
C LEU A 607 -4.83 22.02 18.55
N LEU A 608 -6.08 21.53 18.49
CA LEU A 608 -6.67 21.02 17.25
C LEU A 608 -8.19 21.26 17.21
N PRO A 609 -8.69 22.14 16.33
CA PRO A 609 -10.12 22.37 16.15
C PRO A 609 -10.77 21.33 15.22
N GLU A 610 -12.11 21.22 15.24
CA GLU A 610 -12.89 20.37 14.33
C GLU A 610 -12.74 20.77 12.86
N LYS A 611 -12.70 22.09 12.62
CA LYS A 611 -12.42 22.71 11.33
C LYS A 611 -11.40 23.81 11.57
N ALA A 612 -10.49 23.99 10.62
CA ALA A 612 -9.62 25.16 10.65
C ALA A 612 -10.48 26.46 10.68
N PRO A 613 -10.05 27.48 11.43
CA PRO A 613 -10.77 28.75 11.55
C PRO A 613 -10.91 29.51 10.22
#